data_AF-A0A7K6NBS7-F1
#
_entry.id   AF-A0A7K6NBS7-F1
#
_cell.length_a   1.000
_cell.length_b   1.000
_cell.length_c   1.000
_cell.angle_alpha   90.00
_cell.angle_beta   90.00
_cell.angle_gamma   90.00
#
_symmetry.space_group_name_H-M   'P 1'
#
loop_
_entity.id
_entity.type
_entity.pdbx_description
1 polymer ?
#
loop_
_entity_poly.entity_id
_entity_poly.type
_entity_poly.pdbx_seq_one_letter_code
_entity_poly.pdbx_strand_id
1 'polypeptide(L)'
;KVRSMWTLVTEILTSLENEKQIVHHVLQGSDGQYILDGSSVVFRIPPLLAERVENDVHQHWSGNVYEGEKLNYLTVIQLLNEALRTLRDEIRRSELTPQQLGYIKNIIVTYTQDLKHLQSIGLKLCEQHYESKRESVLREQEDWEAKWTSFLGQPPLNLMLEQNPVSNVQFI
;
A
#
# COMPACT_ATOMS: atom_id res chain seq x y z
N LYS A 1 10.91 26.26 25.08
CA LYS A 1 11.15 25.88 23.67
C LYS A 1 10.15 24.83 23.18
N VAL A 2 10.10 23.64 23.78
CA VAL A 2 9.10 22.59 23.41
C VAL A 2 7.66 23.07 23.54
N ARG A 3 7.30 23.73 24.66
CA ARG A 3 5.96 24.27 24.88
C ARG A 3 5.55 25.31 23.83
N SER A 4 6.49 26.17 23.44
CA SER A 4 6.31 27.20 22.40
C SER A 4 6.09 26.59 21.01
N MET A 5 6.84 25.53 20.68
CA MET A 5 6.67 24.79 19.43
C MET A 5 5.33 24.04 19.42
N TRP A 6 4.93 23.46 20.56
CA TRP A 6 3.65 22.79 20.68
C TRP A 6 2.47 23.74 20.46
N THR A 7 2.53 24.95 21.04
CA THR A 7 1.52 25.99 20.81
C THR A 7 1.41 26.37 19.34
N LEU A 8 2.54 26.56 18.66
CA LEU A 8 2.55 26.87 17.22
C LEU A 8 1.94 25.73 16.38
N VAL A 9 2.27 24.49 16.70
CA VAL A 9 1.70 23.31 16.02
C VAL A 9 0.19 23.23 16.24
N THR A 10 -0.28 23.44 17.47
CA THR A 10 -1.72 23.42 17.76
C THR A 10 -2.46 24.56 17.07
N GLU A 11 -1.87 25.75 17.00
CA GLU A 11 -2.45 26.91 16.31
C GLU A 11 -2.60 26.65 14.81
N ILE A 12 -1.56 26.11 14.17
CA ILE A 12 -1.59 25.69 12.76
C ILE A 12 -2.64 24.59 12.55
N LEU A 13 -2.70 23.57 13.40
CA LEU A 13 -3.71 22.51 13.28
C LEU A 13 -5.13 23.06 13.40
N THR A 14 -5.36 24.01 14.31
CA THR A 14 -6.67 24.64 14.46
C THR A 14 -7.03 25.56 13.30
N SER A 15 -6.06 26.27 12.70
CA SER A 15 -6.33 27.09 11.52
C SER A 15 -6.65 26.26 10.29
N LEU A 16 -6.03 25.07 10.15
CA LEU A 16 -6.30 24.15 9.03
C LEU A 16 -7.58 23.32 9.20
N GLU A 17 -8.19 23.24 10.39
CA GLU A 17 -9.36 22.38 10.61
C GLU A 17 -10.57 22.81 9.76
N ASN A 18 -10.76 24.11 9.55
CA ASN A 18 -11.82 24.63 8.67
C ASN A 18 -11.59 24.25 7.21
N GLU A 19 -10.36 24.41 6.72
CA GLU A 19 -10.00 24.00 5.35
C GLU A 19 -10.15 22.50 5.15
N LYS A 20 -9.75 21.70 6.14
CA LYS A 20 -9.95 20.26 6.17
C LYS A 20 -11.43 19.89 6.15
N GLN A 21 -12.30 20.59 6.88
CA GLN A 21 -13.74 20.36 6.84
C GLN A 21 -14.34 20.71 5.47
N ILE A 22 -13.91 21.79 4.84
CA ILE A 22 -14.34 22.17 3.49
C ILE A 22 -13.93 21.09 2.48
N VAL A 23 -12.65 20.67 2.51
CA VAL A 23 -12.17 19.57 1.65
C VAL A 23 -12.93 18.28 1.93
N HIS A 24 -13.29 18.00 3.19
CA HIS A 24 -14.09 16.86 3.57
C HIS A 24 -15.51 16.92 3.01
N HIS A 25 -16.17 18.08 3.01
CA HIS A 25 -17.50 18.27 2.43
C HIS A 25 -17.50 18.13 0.91
N VAL A 26 -16.46 18.64 0.25
CA VAL A 26 -16.24 18.44 -1.20
C VAL A 26 -16.03 16.96 -1.52
N LEU A 27 -15.22 16.24 -0.73
CA LEU A 27 -15.00 14.80 -0.88
C LEU A 27 -16.24 13.96 -0.57
N GLN A 28 -17.09 14.39 0.36
CA GLN A 28 -18.38 13.75 0.65
C GLN A 28 -19.45 14.07 -0.41
N GLY A 29 -19.17 14.99 -1.34
CA GLY A 29 -20.09 15.35 -2.42
C GLY A 29 -21.33 16.13 -1.95
N SER A 30 -21.25 16.77 -0.79
CA SER A 30 -22.37 17.50 -0.16
C SER A 30 -22.72 18.79 -0.92
N ASP A 31 -21.72 19.46 -1.49
CA ASP A 31 -21.85 20.82 -2.03
C ASP A 31 -22.13 20.85 -3.56
N GLY A 32 -22.35 19.68 -4.19
CA GLY A 32 -22.60 19.53 -5.63
C GLY A 32 -23.83 18.69 -5.98
N GLN A 33 -24.74 18.48 -5.02
CA GLN A 33 -25.92 17.64 -5.24
C GLN A 33 -27.06 18.42 -5.88
N TYR A 34 -27.30 18.13 -7.16
CA TYR A 34 -28.54 18.52 -7.83
C TYR A 34 -29.65 17.59 -7.31
N ILE A 35 -30.62 18.18 -6.61
CA ILE A 35 -31.75 17.46 -6.03
C ILE A 35 -32.98 17.72 -6.90
N LEU A 36 -33.59 16.65 -7.41
CA LEU A 36 -34.92 16.71 -8.00
C LEU A 36 -35.94 16.37 -6.90
N ASP A 37 -36.68 17.37 -6.48
CA ASP A 37 -37.73 17.24 -5.47
C ASP A 37 -39.09 17.13 -6.15
N GLY A 38 -39.61 15.91 -6.24
CA GLY A 38 -41.03 15.71 -6.47
C GLY A 38 -41.72 15.64 -5.12
N SER A 39 -42.94 16.14 -5.00
CA SER A 39 -43.70 16.25 -3.73
C SER A 39 -43.88 14.93 -2.92
N SER A 40 -43.28 13.81 -3.36
CA SER A 40 -43.16 12.54 -2.66
C SER A 40 -41.80 11.81 -2.83
N VAL A 41 -40.93 12.21 -3.77
CA VAL A 41 -39.68 11.48 -4.10
C VAL A 41 -38.56 12.45 -4.39
N VAL A 42 -37.46 12.30 -3.65
CA VAL A 42 -36.24 13.11 -3.79
C VAL A 42 -35.19 12.30 -4.53
N PHE A 43 -34.77 12.75 -5.71
CA PHE A 43 -33.70 12.11 -6.49
C PHE A 43 -32.42 12.95 -6.41
N ARG A 44 -31.32 12.34 -5.99
CA ARG A 44 -29.99 12.98 -5.98
C ARG A 44 -29.26 12.62 -7.27
N ILE A 45 -28.91 13.63 -8.05
CA ILE A 45 -28.20 13.45 -9.31
C ILE A 45 -26.69 13.40 -9.00
N PRO A 46 -25.97 12.36 -9.46
CA PRO A 46 -24.51 12.32 -9.37
C PRO A 46 -23.85 13.49 -10.12
N PRO A 47 -22.80 14.13 -9.59
CA PRO A 47 -22.15 15.29 -10.23
C PRO A 47 -21.69 15.03 -11.67
N LEU A 48 -21.15 13.83 -11.95
CA LEU A 48 -20.71 13.43 -13.29
C LEU A 48 -21.86 13.43 -14.31
N LEU A 49 -23.07 13.08 -13.88
CA LEU A 49 -24.25 13.10 -14.72
C LEU A 49 -24.72 14.54 -14.97
N ALA A 50 -24.68 15.40 -13.94
CA ALA A 50 -25.00 16.81 -14.08
C ALA A 50 -24.04 17.50 -15.07
N GLU A 51 -22.74 17.29 -14.91
CA GLU A 51 -21.72 17.82 -15.83
C GLU A 51 -21.92 17.33 -17.26
N ARG A 52 -22.26 16.05 -17.47
CA ARG A 52 -22.52 15.51 -18.81
C ARG A 52 -23.76 16.12 -19.46
N VAL A 53 -24.82 16.33 -18.69
CA VAL A 53 -26.07 16.93 -19.18
C VAL A 53 -25.87 18.41 -19.50
N GLU A 54 -25.16 19.15 -18.64
CA GLU A 54 -24.83 20.56 -18.86
C GLU A 54 -23.92 20.76 -20.08
N ASN A 55 -22.98 19.84 -20.31
CA ASN A 55 -22.04 19.89 -21.42
C ASN A 55 -22.51 19.09 -22.66
N ASP A 56 -23.74 18.57 -22.71
CA ASP A 56 -24.22 17.79 -23.86
C ASP A 56 -24.43 18.68 -25.09
N VAL A 57 -23.42 18.71 -25.95
CA VAL A 57 -23.43 19.44 -27.24
C VAL A 57 -24.55 18.94 -28.17
N HIS A 58 -25.03 17.71 -27.97
CA HIS A 58 -26.02 17.09 -28.86
C HIS A 58 -27.47 17.40 -28.49
N GLN A 59 -27.75 18.21 -27.47
CA GLN A 59 -29.11 18.60 -27.05
C GLN A 59 -30.06 17.40 -26.89
N HIS A 60 -29.58 16.21 -26.50
CA HIS A 60 -30.49 15.07 -26.25
C HIS A 60 -31.46 15.41 -25.11
N TRP A 61 -31.06 16.34 -24.26
CA TRP A 61 -31.88 16.97 -23.25
C TRP A 61 -32.61 18.19 -23.81
N SER A 62 -33.88 18.00 -24.15
CA SER A 62 -34.78 19.05 -24.65
C SER A 62 -36.06 19.09 -23.81
N GLY A 63 -35.93 19.51 -22.56
CA GLY A 63 -37.11 19.70 -21.70
C GLY A 63 -36.74 20.16 -20.30
N ASN A 64 -37.61 20.96 -19.69
CA ASN A 64 -37.47 21.30 -18.28
C ASN A 64 -37.82 20.08 -17.42
N VAL A 65 -37.07 19.86 -16.34
CA VAL A 65 -37.38 18.80 -15.37
C VAL A 65 -38.67 19.09 -14.63
N TYR A 66 -39.06 20.36 -14.54
CA TYR A 66 -40.31 20.80 -13.95
C TYR A 66 -41.24 21.39 -15.00
N GLU A 67 -42.50 20.97 -14.96
CA GLU A 67 -43.58 21.50 -15.77
C GLU A 67 -44.79 21.76 -14.86
N GLY A 68 -45.15 23.04 -14.70
CA GLY A 68 -46.24 23.44 -13.80
C GLY A 68 -46.04 23.01 -12.35
N GLU A 69 -44.84 23.25 -11.79
CA GLU A 69 -44.43 22.88 -10.42
C GLU A 69 -44.42 21.37 -10.13
N LYS A 70 -44.63 20.53 -11.16
CA LYS A 70 -44.56 19.08 -11.07
C LYS A 70 -43.39 18.56 -11.87
N LEU A 71 -42.84 17.45 -11.42
CA LEU A 71 -41.80 16.76 -12.17
C LEU A 71 -42.35 16.23 -13.48
N ASN A 72 -41.66 16.54 -14.58
CA ASN A 72 -41.93 15.96 -15.87
C ASN A 72 -41.29 14.57 -15.92
N TYR A 73 -42.10 13.52 -15.81
CA TYR A 73 -41.61 12.15 -15.76
C TYR A 73 -40.86 11.72 -17.04
N LEU A 74 -41.18 12.32 -18.20
CA LEU A 74 -40.49 12.01 -19.45
C LEU A 74 -39.03 12.48 -19.39
N THR A 75 -38.78 13.69 -18.91
CA THR A 75 -37.42 14.24 -18.79
C THR A 75 -36.62 13.53 -17.69
N VAL A 76 -37.27 13.05 -16.63
CA VAL A 76 -36.65 12.18 -15.62
C VAL A 76 -36.21 10.85 -16.21
N ILE A 77 -37.04 10.21 -17.03
CA ILE A 77 -36.69 8.95 -17.69
C ILE A 77 -35.50 9.17 -18.63
N GLN A 78 -35.47 10.27 -19.37
CA GLN A 78 -34.32 10.65 -20.20
C GLN A 78 -33.04 10.84 -19.37
N LEU A 79 -33.14 11.52 -18.23
CA LEU A 79 -32.01 11.68 -17.30
C LEU A 79 -31.49 10.33 -16.79
N LEU A 80 -32.39 9.42 -16.42
CA LEU A 80 -32.02 8.09 -15.95
C LEU A 80 -31.31 7.28 -17.04
N ASN A 81 -31.79 7.37 -18.28
CA ASN A 81 -31.15 6.71 -19.42
C ASN A 81 -29.74 7.25 -19.66
N GLU A 82 -29.53 8.56 -19.49
CA GLU A 82 -28.20 9.16 -19.54
C GLU A 82 -27.30 8.74 -18.38
N ALA A 83 -27.85 8.58 -17.18
CA ALA A 83 -27.14 8.02 -16.04
C ALA A 83 -26.60 6.61 -16.36
N LEU A 84 -27.48 5.76 -16.88
CA LEU A 84 -27.14 4.38 -17.27
C LEU A 84 -26.11 4.35 -18.39
N ARG A 85 -26.24 5.23 -19.39
CA ARG A 85 -25.26 5.39 -20.48
C ARG A 85 -23.89 5.78 -19.92
N THR A 86 -23.86 6.74 -19.01
CA THR A 86 -22.64 7.22 -18.36
C THR A 86 -21.96 6.14 -17.54
N LEU A 87 -22.72 5.40 -16.75
CA LEU A 87 -22.19 4.26 -15.99
C LEU A 87 -21.59 3.20 -16.93
N ARG A 88 -22.30 2.85 -17.99
CA ARG A 88 -21.83 1.87 -18.98
C ARG A 88 -20.53 2.32 -19.67
N ASP A 89 -20.45 3.59 -20.07
CA ASP A 89 -19.26 4.13 -20.72
C ASP A 89 -18.07 4.16 -19.74
N GLU A 90 -18.31 4.47 -18.47
CA GLU A 90 -17.28 4.44 -17.43
C GLU A 90 -16.76 3.03 -17.15
N ILE A 91 -17.66 2.05 -17.05
CA ILE A 91 -17.28 0.64 -16.91
C ILE A 91 -16.39 0.22 -18.08
N ARG A 92 -16.76 0.58 -19.32
CA ARG A 92 -15.95 0.28 -20.51
C ARG A 92 -14.60 0.99 -20.53
N ARG A 93 -14.50 2.19 -19.96
CA ARG A 93 -13.21 2.90 -19.81
C ARG A 93 -12.35 2.29 -18.71
N SER A 94 -12.96 1.79 -17.65
CA SER A 94 -12.28 1.16 -16.52
C SER A 94 -11.87 -0.29 -16.81
N GLU A 95 -12.52 -0.98 -17.74
CA GLU A 95 -12.13 -2.30 -18.20
C GLU A 95 -10.75 -2.22 -18.87
N LEU A 96 -9.71 -2.57 -18.11
CA LEU A 96 -8.36 -2.77 -18.64
C LEU A 96 -8.46 -3.74 -19.83
N THR A 97 -7.96 -3.31 -20.97
CA THR A 97 -7.99 -4.15 -22.18
C THR A 97 -7.28 -5.48 -21.90
N PRO A 98 -7.70 -6.60 -22.53
CA PRO A 98 -7.03 -7.88 -22.36
C PRO A 98 -5.51 -7.83 -22.60
N GLN A 99 -5.06 -6.92 -23.46
CA GLN A 99 -3.65 -6.65 -23.73
C GLN A 99 -2.94 -5.98 -22.54
N GLN A 100 -3.55 -4.97 -21.92
CA GLN A 100 -3.02 -4.34 -20.71
C GLN A 100 -2.96 -5.31 -19.53
N LEU A 101 -3.99 -6.14 -19.36
CA LEU A 101 -4.00 -7.21 -18.34
C LEU A 101 -2.88 -8.24 -18.60
N GLY A 102 -2.69 -8.64 -19.86
CA GLY A 102 -1.60 -9.53 -20.26
C GLY A 102 -0.22 -8.94 -19.97
N TYR A 103 -0.03 -7.66 -20.27
CA TYR A 103 1.21 -6.93 -19.98
C TYR A 103 1.50 -6.85 -18.47
N ILE A 104 0.51 -6.46 -17.66
CA ILE A 104 0.63 -6.41 -16.20
C ILE A 104 0.96 -7.80 -15.64
N LYS A 105 0.28 -8.84 -16.13
CA LYS A 105 0.55 -10.22 -15.71
C LYS A 105 1.97 -10.64 -16.03
N ASN A 106 2.48 -10.34 -17.23
CA ASN A 106 3.85 -10.63 -17.62
C ASN A 106 4.85 -9.91 -16.71
N ILE A 107 4.62 -8.62 -16.42
CA ILE A 107 5.46 -7.86 -15.48
C ILE A 107 5.52 -8.53 -14.12
N ILE A 108 4.37 -8.93 -13.57
CA ILE A 108 4.29 -9.58 -12.25
C ILE A 108 5.08 -10.89 -12.26
N VAL A 109 4.95 -11.69 -13.32
CA VAL A 109 5.69 -12.95 -13.47
C VAL A 109 7.20 -12.70 -13.49
N THR A 110 7.67 -11.72 -14.26
CA THR A 110 9.09 -11.36 -14.35
C THR A 110 9.63 -10.91 -12.99
N TYR A 111 8.96 -9.96 -12.33
CA TYR A 111 9.41 -9.49 -11.00
C TYR A 111 9.42 -10.61 -9.96
N THR A 112 8.47 -11.54 -10.03
CA THR A 112 8.44 -12.69 -9.12
C THR A 112 9.63 -13.62 -9.37
N GLN A 113 10.03 -13.81 -10.62
CA GLN A 113 11.21 -14.60 -10.97
C GLN A 113 12.50 -13.90 -10.51
N ASP A 114 12.63 -12.60 -10.75
CA ASP A 114 13.78 -11.80 -10.31
C ASP A 114 13.93 -11.81 -8.78
N LEU A 115 12.83 -11.70 -8.05
CA LEU A 115 12.82 -11.80 -6.58
C LEU A 115 13.34 -13.16 -6.11
N LYS A 116 12.85 -14.26 -6.71
CA LYS A 116 13.32 -15.62 -6.37
C LYS A 116 14.80 -15.80 -6.68
N HIS A 117 15.26 -15.26 -7.80
CA HIS A 117 16.66 -15.31 -8.18
C HIS A 117 17.54 -14.53 -7.18
N LEU A 118 17.14 -13.31 -6.81
CA LEU A 118 17.86 -12.51 -5.82
C LEU A 118 17.91 -13.18 -4.45
N GLN A 119 16.82 -13.81 -4.02
CA GLN A 119 16.77 -14.57 -2.78
C GLN A 119 17.74 -15.77 -2.80
N SER A 120 17.83 -16.46 -3.95
CA SER A 120 18.78 -17.56 -4.14
C SER A 120 20.24 -17.09 -4.06
N ILE A 121 20.56 -15.95 -4.67
CA ILE A 121 21.89 -15.33 -4.56
C ILE A 121 22.19 -14.97 -3.11
N GLY A 122 21.24 -14.33 -2.42
CA GLY A 122 21.40 -13.96 -1.02
C GLY A 122 21.71 -15.16 -0.12
N LEU A 123 21.00 -16.27 -0.32
CA LEU A 123 21.26 -17.50 0.43
C LEU A 123 22.66 -18.06 0.16
N LYS A 124 23.05 -18.18 -1.13
CA LYS A 124 24.38 -18.67 -1.52
C LYS A 124 25.50 -17.82 -0.94
N LEU A 125 25.33 -16.50 -0.96
CA LEU A 125 26.32 -15.56 -0.42
C LEU A 125 26.46 -15.74 1.10
N CYS A 126 25.34 -15.87 1.82
CA CYS A 126 25.35 -16.14 3.25
C CYS A 126 26.07 -17.47 3.58
N GLU A 127 25.76 -18.56 2.87
CA GLU A 127 26.42 -19.86 3.05
C GLU A 127 27.93 -19.77 2.80
N GLN A 128 28.34 -19.16 1.68
CA GLN A 128 29.76 -19.02 1.33
C GLN A 128 30.52 -18.15 2.34
N HIS A 129 29.96 -17.02 2.76
CA HIS A 129 30.60 -16.17 3.76
C HIS A 129 30.66 -16.83 5.13
N TYR A 130 29.62 -17.57 5.52
CA TYR A 130 29.60 -18.30 6.78
C TYR A 130 30.67 -19.39 6.81
N GLU A 131 30.75 -20.23 5.77
CA GLU A 131 31.76 -21.29 5.70
C GLU A 131 33.19 -20.72 5.62
N SER A 132 33.42 -19.69 4.81
CA SER A 132 34.74 -19.05 4.73
C SER A 132 35.19 -18.45 6.07
N LYS A 133 34.28 -17.79 6.79
CA LYS A 133 34.58 -17.24 8.13
C LYS A 133 34.81 -18.37 9.14
N ARG A 134 34.02 -19.43 9.10
CA ARG A 134 34.16 -20.60 9.97
C ARG A 134 35.51 -21.27 9.79
N GLU A 135 35.94 -21.51 8.56
CA GLU A 135 37.26 -22.06 8.25
C GLU A 135 38.39 -21.16 8.76
N SER A 136 38.25 -19.83 8.59
CA SER A 136 39.25 -18.88 9.11
C SER A 136 39.37 -18.94 10.63
N VAL A 137 38.24 -19.01 11.34
CA VAL A 137 38.19 -19.14 12.80
C VAL A 137 38.80 -20.46 13.25
N LEU A 138 38.50 -21.57 12.56
CA LEU A 138 39.07 -22.88 12.88
C LEU A 138 40.60 -22.88 12.73
N ARG A 139 41.14 -22.31 11.65
CA ARG A 139 42.59 -22.19 11.48
C ARG A 139 43.23 -21.33 12.56
N GLU A 140 42.62 -20.22 12.91
CA GLU A 140 43.14 -19.35 13.97
C GLU A 140 43.10 -20.05 15.34
N GLN A 141 42.04 -20.84 15.60
CA GLN A 141 41.95 -21.68 16.79
C GLN A 141 43.06 -22.74 16.83
N GLU A 142 43.31 -23.45 15.73
CA GLU A 142 44.38 -24.44 15.62
C GLU A 142 45.78 -23.80 15.85
N ASP A 143 46.02 -22.62 15.26
CA ASP A 143 47.24 -21.84 15.47
C ASP A 143 47.43 -21.43 16.93
N TRP A 144 46.35 -21.00 17.59
CA TRP A 144 46.38 -20.68 19.01
C TRP A 144 46.65 -21.91 19.87
N GLU A 145 45.98 -23.03 19.59
CA GLU A 145 46.22 -24.30 20.30
C GLU A 145 47.65 -24.79 20.13
N ALA A 146 48.23 -24.68 18.93
CA ALA A 146 49.62 -25.01 18.66
C ALA A 146 50.58 -24.10 19.45
N LYS A 147 50.35 -22.78 19.47
CA LYS A 147 51.13 -21.82 20.27
C LYS A 147 51.06 -22.17 21.75
N TRP A 148 49.87 -22.37 22.30
CA TRP A 148 49.68 -22.71 23.71
C TRP A 148 50.34 -24.04 24.07
N THR A 149 50.20 -25.06 23.22
CA THR A 149 50.85 -26.37 23.42
C THR A 149 52.37 -26.27 23.40
N SER A 150 52.94 -25.40 22.56
CA SER A 150 54.39 -25.13 22.56
C SER A 150 54.86 -24.50 23.88
N PHE A 151 54.11 -23.55 24.45
CA PHE A 151 54.45 -22.92 25.73
C PHE A 151 54.22 -23.82 26.94
N LEU A 152 53.16 -24.63 26.91
CA LEU A 152 52.69 -25.40 28.07
C LEU A 152 53.06 -26.89 28.02
N GLY A 153 53.60 -27.37 26.90
CA GLY A 153 53.92 -28.78 26.65
C GLY A 153 52.70 -29.68 26.41
N GLN A 154 51.48 -29.14 26.54
CA GLN A 154 50.21 -29.83 26.39
C GLN A 154 49.08 -28.84 26.06
N PRO A 155 47.93 -29.30 25.51
CA PRO A 155 46.81 -28.43 25.19
C PRO A 155 46.27 -27.72 26.45
N PRO A 156 45.95 -26.42 26.37
CA PRO A 156 45.52 -25.63 27.53
C PRO A 156 44.23 -26.15 28.19
N LEU A 157 43.33 -26.77 27.40
CA LEU A 157 42.11 -27.38 27.93
C LEU A 157 42.40 -28.58 28.84
N ASN A 158 43.46 -29.35 28.56
CA ASN A 158 43.84 -30.49 29.41
C ASN A 158 44.39 -30.02 30.75
N LEU A 159 45.13 -28.91 30.80
CA LEU A 159 45.61 -28.31 32.05
C LEU A 159 44.47 -27.83 32.95
N MET A 160 43.39 -27.30 32.37
CA MET A 160 42.21 -26.89 33.12
C MET A 160 41.43 -28.09 33.68
N LEU A 161 41.39 -29.22 32.97
CA LEU A 161 40.80 -30.47 33.46
C LEU A 161 41.67 -31.18 34.50
N GLU A 162 43.00 -31.15 34.38
CA GLU A 162 43.91 -31.76 35.36
C GLU A 162 43.95 -30.99 36.70
N GLN A 163 43.73 -29.67 36.68
CA GLN A 163 43.63 -28.86 37.90
C GLN A 163 42.24 -28.92 38.57
N ASN A 164 41.25 -29.55 37.93
CA ASN A 164 39.93 -29.83 38.52
C ASN A 164 39.51 -31.28 38.26
N PRO A 165 40.05 -32.27 38.99
CA PRO A 165 39.41 -33.56 39.07
C PRO A 165 38.12 -33.39 39.91
N VAL A 166 36.98 -33.82 39.36
CA VAL A 166 35.59 -33.82 39.91
C VAL A 166 34.75 -32.62 39.41
N SER A 167 33.75 -32.75 38.51
CA SER A 167 32.78 -33.83 38.35
C SER A 167 32.34 -34.04 36.90
N ASN A 168 32.14 -35.32 36.55
CA ASN A 168 31.21 -35.83 35.55
C ASN A 168 30.05 -34.87 35.20
N VAL A 169 29.99 -34.44 33.94
CA VAL A 169 28.71 -34.09 33.30
C VAL A 169 28.61 -34.90 32.02
N GLN A 170 27.86 -36.00 32.09
CA GLN A 170 27.35 -36.73 30.94
C GLN A 170 26.42 -35.78 30.16
N PHE A 171 26.76 -35.48 28.91
CA PHE A 171 25.79 -34.92 27.98
C PHE A 171 25.00 -36.08 27.34
N ILE A 172 23.69 -36.12 27.64
CA ILE A 172 22.67 -36.74 26.80
C ILE A 172 22.36 -35.76 25.67
#